data_AF-A0A6J5E702-F1
#
_entry.id   AF-A0A6J5E702-F1
#
_cell.length_a   1.000
_cell.length_b   1.000
_cell.length_c   1.000
_cell.angle_alpha   90.00
_cell.angle_beta   90.00
_cell.angle_gamma   90.00
#
_symmetry.space_group_name_H-M   'P 1'
#
loop_
_entity.id
_entity.type
_entity.pdbx_description
1 polymer ?
#
loop_
_entity_poly.entity_id
_entity_poly.type
_entity_poly.pdbx_seq_one_letter_code
_entity_poly.pdbx_strand_id
1 'polypeptide(L)'
;MRQAFNIAIVVLVGFLLVNRAIMHVQAHEQGAISCTDGADLVRLNALGKGFSDAAASNQGEAFKSNCFVTGHAQVGDLIARD
;
A
#
# COMPACT_ATOMS: atom_id res chain seq x y z
N MET A 1 42.55 14.82 11.84
CA MET A 1 41.98 13.72 12.65
C MET A 1 40.49 13.92 12.94
N ARG A 2 40.10 14.91 13.76
CA ARG A 2 38.68 15.17 14.12
C ARG A 2 37.73 15.42 12.93
N GLN A 3 38.20 16.14 11.92
CA GLN A 3 37.35 16.50 10.77
C GLN A 3 37.01 15.29 9.89
N ALA A 4 37.98 14.42 9.61
CA ALA A 4 37.76 13.19 8.85
C ALA A 4 36.81 12.22 9.59
N PHE A 5 36.94 12.15 10.92
CA PHE A 5 36.07 11.34 11.76
C PHE A 5 34.61 11.81 11.72
N ASN A 6 34.38 13.13 11.80
CA ASN A 6 33.03 13.69 11.73
C ASN A 6 32.40 13.47 10.34
N ILE A 7 33.18 13.59 9.27
CA ILE A 7 32.71 13.32 7.90
C ILE A 7 32.30 11.85 7.75
N ALA A 8 33.11 10.92 8.25
CA ALA A 8 32.80 9.50 8.22
C ALA A 8 31.50 9.18 8.97
N ILE A 9 31.26 9.81 10.13
CA ILE A 9 30.02 9.65 10.90
C ILE A 9 28.82 10.15 10.10
N VAL A 10 28.88 11.35 9.51
CA VAL A 10 27.75 11.90 8.76
C VAL A 10 27.40 11.03 7.55
N VAL A 11 28.42 10.55 6.82
CA VAL A 11 28.21 9.63 5.68
C VAL A 11 27.59 8.31 6.14
N LEU A 12 28.09 7.74 7.24
CA LEU A 12 27.59 6.48 7.78
C LEU A 12 26.15 6.60 8.29
N VAL A 13 25.82 7.70 8.99
CA VAL A 13 24.45 7.99 9.44
C VAL A 13 23.53 8.20 8.23
N GLY A 14 23.95 8.98 7.24
CA GLY A 14 23.17 9.19 6.00
C GLY A 14 22.90 7.87 5.28
N PHE A 15 23.91 7.02 5.14
CA PHE A 15 23.77 5.70 4.54
C PHE A 15 22.80 4.80 5.31
N LEU A 16 22.89 4.78 6.64
CA LEU A 16 21.98 4.00 7.49
C LEU A 16 20.54 4.51 7.43
N LEU A 17 20.33 5.83 7.34
CA LEU A 17 19.00 6.42 7.21
C LEU A 17 18.38 6.09 5.84
N VAL A 18 19.15 6.18 4.76
CA VAL A 18 18.69 5.79 3.42
C VAL A 18 18.36 4.31 3.38
N ASN A 19 19.25 3.45 3.91
CA ASN A 19 19.01 2.01 3.95
C ASN A 19 17.78 1.67 4.81
N ARG A 20 17.58 2.34 5.94
CA ARG A 20 16.40 2.15 6.80
C ARG A 20 15.12 2.64 6.12
N ALA A 21 15.15 3.75 5.39
CA ALA A 21 14.00 4.23 4.63
C ALA A 21 13.61 3.26 3.50
N ILE A 22 14.59 2.76 2.75
CA ILE A 22 14.38 1.75 1.70
C ILE A 22 13.86 0.44 2.32
N MET A 23 14.40 0.01 3.44
CA MET A 23 13.94 -1.18 4.15
C MET A 23 12.56 -1.00 4.79
N HIS A 24 12.14 0.20 5.22
CA HIS A 24 10.75 0.45 5.64
C HIS A 24 9.78 0.48 4.47
N VAL A 25 10.23 0.92 3.30
CA VAL A 25 9.46 0.82 2.05
C VAL A 25 9.34 -0.64 1.57
N GLN A 26 10.32 -1.49 1.85
CA GLN A 26 10.32 -2.90 1.45
C GLN A 26 9.79 -3.87 2.52
N ALA A 27 9.85 -3.50 3.81
CA ALA A 27 9.29 -4.26 4.93
C ALA A 27 7.80 -3.96 5.15
N HIS A 28 7.24 -2.95 4.48
CA HIS A 28 5.84 -2.96 4.10
C HIS A 28 5.73 -3.89 2.89
N GLU A 29 5.40 -5.14 3.20
CA GLU A 29 5.26 -6.25 2.27
C GLU A 29 4.57 -5.85 0.96
N GLN A 30 5.04 -6.42 -0.12
CA GLN A 30 4.53 -6.24 -1.47
C GLN A 30 3.01 -6.52 -1.51
N GLY A 31 2.22 -5.45 -1.53
CA GLY A 31 0.82 -5.44 -1.93
C GLY A 31 -0.20 -5.90 -0.88
N ALA A 32 -0.18 -5.39 0.36
CA ALA A 32 -1.29 -5.57 1.30
C ALA A 32 -2.00 -4.24 1.59
N ILE A 33 -3.25 -4.07 1.17
CA ILE A 33 -4.13 -2.92 1.47
C ILE A 33 -5.28 -3.35 2.39
N SER A 34 -5.97 -2.43 3.08
CA SER A 34 -7.14 -2.83 3.88
C SER A 34 -8.29 -3.31 2.98
N CYS A 35 -9.21 -4.12 3.51
CA CYS A 35 -10.41 -4.52 2.76
C CYS A 35 -11.27 -3.31 2.37
N THR A 36 -11.20 -2.22 3.15
CA THR A 36 -11.90 -0.96 2.85
C THR A 36 -11.23 -0.19 1.71
N ASP A 37 -9.90 -0.04 1.73
CA ASP A 37 -9.17 0.65 0.67
C ASP A 37 -9.29 -0.10 -0.67
N GLY A 38 -9.26 -1.44 -0.64
CA GLY A 38 -9.48 -2.25 -1.83
C GLY A 38 -10.89 -2.07 -2.43
N ALA A 39 -11.91 -1.91 -1.58
CA ALA A 39 -13.28 -1.63 -2.02
C ALA A 39 -13.41 -0.28 -2.72
N ASP A 40 -12.72 0.75 -2.20
CA ASP A 40 -12.69 2.06 -2.83
C ASP A 40 -11.96 2.04 -4.19
N LEU A 41 -10.88 1.25 -4.31
CA LEU A 41 -10.21 1.04 -5.60
C LEU A 41 -11.14 0.36 -6.62
N VAL A 42 -11.91 -0.65 -6.21
CA VAL A 42 -12.92 -1.28 -7.10
C VAL A 42 -13.96 -0.26 -7.54
N ARG A 43 -14.48 0.55 -6.61
CA ARG A 43 -15.47 1.59 -6.92
C ARG A 43 -14.90 2.62 -7.91
N LEU A 44 -13.71 3.16 -7.64
CA LEU A 44 -13.06 4.14 -8.52
C LEU A 44 -12.77 3.55 -9.90
N ASN A 45 -12.35 2.29 -9.98
CA ASN A 45 -12.13 1.61 -11.25
C ASN A 45 -13.43 1.46 -12.04
N ALA A 46 -14.55 1.14 -11.38
CA ALA A 46 -15.86 1.07 -12.03
C ALA A 46 -16.32 2.46 -12.51
N LEU A 47 -16.14 3.51 -11.72
CA LEU A 47 -16.42 4.88 -12.17
C LEU A 47 -15.60 5.25 -13.41
N GLY A 48 -14.30 4.92 -13.43
CA GLY A 48 -13.43 5.13 -14.59
C GLY A 48 -13.86 4.35 -15.84
N LYS A 49 -14.60 3.26 -15.67
CA LYS A 49 -15.20 2.47 -16.75
C LYS A 49 -16.58 2.99 -17.19
N GLY A 50 -17.09 4.05 -16.59
CA GLY A 50 -18.38 4.67 -16.94
C GLY A 50 -19.60 4.06 -16.24
N PHE A 51 -19.40 3.25 -15.20
CA PHE A 51 -20.52 2.81 -14.35
C PHE A 51 -21.10 3.98 -13.56
N SER A 52 -22.40 3.92 -13.27
CA SER A 52 -23.03 4.88 -12.35
C SER A 52 -22.48 4.72 -10.92
N ASP A 53 -22.57 5.78 -10.11
CA ASP A 53 -22.07 5.75 -8.73
C ASP A 53 -22.72 4.63 -7.90
N ALA A 54 -24.02 4.39 -8.08
CA ALA A 54 -24.72 3.27 -7.43
C ALA A 54 -24.16 1.90 -7.85
N ALA A 55 -23.89 1.70 -9.14
CA ALA A 55 -23.32 0.44 -9.63
C ALA A 55 -21.85 0.27 -9.19
N ALA A 56 -21.08 1.34 -9.15
CA ALA A 56 -19.71 1.34 -8.67
C ALA A 56 -19.64 1.06 -7.16
N SER A 57 -20.51 1.68 -6.37
CA SER A 57 -20.60 1.46 -4.92
C SER A 57 -21.00 0.02 -4.60
N ASN A 58 -21.95 -0.56 -5.34
CA ASN A 58 -22.34 -1.95 -5.15
C ASN A 58 -21.18 -2.93 -5.40
N GLN A 59 -20.33 -2.65 -6.41
CA GLN A 59 -19.15 -3.48 -6.68
C GLN A 59 -18.09 -3.35 -5.58
N GLY A 60 -17.87 -2.14 -5.05
CA GLY A 60 -16.99 -1.92 -3.90
C GLY A 60 -17.46 -2.68 -2.65
N GLU A 61 -18.75 -2.57 -2.29
CA GLU A 61 -19.31 -3.28 -1.13
C GLU A 61 -19.32 -4.81 -1.29
N ALA A 62 -19.53 -5.30 -2.51
CA ALA A 62 -19.40 -6.73 -2.80
C ALA A 62 -17.95 -7.21 -2.62
N PHE A 63 -16.96 -6.43 -3.06
CA PHE A 63 -15.54 -6.72 -2.83
C PHE A 63 -15.21 -6.71 -1.33
N LYS A 64 -15.66 -5.68 -0.62
CA LYS A 64 -15.43 -5.49 0.82
C LYS A 64 -15.97 -6.65 1.65
N SER A 65 -17.23 -7.00 1.43
CA SER A 65 -17.88 -8.12 2.13
C SER A 65 -17.17 -9.44 1.86
N ASN A 66 -16.79 -9.72 0.60
CA ASN A 66 -16.02 -10.90 0.27
C ASN A 66 -14.64 -10.92 0.93
N CYS A 67 -13.92 -9.80 0.94
CA CYS A 67 -12.61 -9.65 1.59
C CYS A 67 -12.69 -9.95 3.09
N PHE A 68 -13.70 -9.44 3.79
CA PHE A 68 -13.90 -9.75 5.22
C PHE A 68 -14.27 -11.20 5.49
N VAL A 69 -15.08 -11.83 4.63
CA VAL A 69 -15.49 -13.23 4.81
C VAL A 69 -14.32 -14.20 4.56
N THR A 70 -13.50 -13.90 3.55
CA THR A 70 -12.38 -14.76 3.12
C THR A 70 -11.05 -14.41 3.78
N GLY A 71 -10.98 -13.27 4.48
CA GLY A 71 -9.76 -12.73 5.10
C GLY A 71 -8.73 -12.21 4.08
N HIS A 72 -9.07 -12.15 2.79
CA HIS A 72 -8.26 -11.50 1.76
C HIS A 72 -9.00 -11.38 0.43
N ALA A 73 -8.70 -10.37 -0.39
CA ALA A 73 -9.22 -10.27 -1.76
C ALA A 73 -8.23 -9.54 -2.67
N GLN A 74 -8.08 -9.96 -3.93
CA GLN A 74 -7.12 -9.31 -4.85
C GLN A 74 -7.77 -8.16 -5.63
N VAL A 75 -7.10 -7.01 -5.71
CA VAL A 75 -7.48 -5.87 -6.56
C VAL A 75 -6.29 -5.41 -7.41
N GLY A 76 -6.34 -5.69 -8.71
CA GLY A 76 -5.18 -5.50 -9.59
C GLY A 76 -3.97 -6.31 -9.10
N ASP A 77 -2.85 -5.62 -8.88
CA ASP A 77 -1.60 -6.22 -8.37
C ASP A 77 -1.51 -6.19 -6.83
N LEU A 78 -2.57 -5.75 -6.14
CA LEU A 78 -2.62 -5.62 -4.67
C LEU A 78 -3.50 -6.72 -4.06
N ILE A 79 -3.11 -7.22 -2.91
CA ILE A 79 -3.92 -8.07 -2.03
C ILE A 79 -4.54 -7.16 -0.97
N ALA A 80 -5.86 -7.20 -0.81
CA ALA A 80 -6.55 -6.59 0.31
C ALA A 80 -6.68 -7.60 1.46
N ARG A 81 -6.45 -7.17 2.70
CA ARG A 81 -6.59 -7.99 3.93
C ARG A 81 -6.77 -7.07 5.15
N ASP A 82 -7.52 -7.55 6.13
CA ASP A 82 -7.66 -6.98 7.49
C ASP A 82 -7.39 -8.05 8.54
#